data_AF-A0A9R1V731-F1
#
_entry.id   AF-A0A9R1V731-F1
#
_cell.length_a   1.000
_cell.length_b   1.000
_cell.length_c   1.000
_cell.angle_alpha   90.00
_cell.angle_beta   90.00
_cell.angle_gamma   90.00
#
_symmetry.space_group_name_H-M   'P 1'
#
loop_
_entity.id
_entity.type
_entity.pdbx_description
1 polymer ?
#
loop_
_entity_poly.entity_id
_entity_poly.type
_entity_poly.pdbx_seq_one_letter_code
_entity_poly.pdbx_strand_id
1 'polypeptide(L)'
;MPMDRSSSWGSQSQSGSEDSSRGRSSNAAVLSIECLKGTSRAEEWTGEMLETGDIVEEIKIGNISITAPFKNGKSGVQKILHNSFKSKETSIRVRIRRGSDEFAELVACIVPNNGSTGGKKQYMLRSIDDPNYTVGFVDRTEADCLALQASRGSRMESALAAAQLHDGYVAYPWQKQMQELLPIPNSSCFLSILFLPKSSDSVSHRYNDLEDTLSRANAWHTASQASGVPIVFMNIQTESLLTKISGETASSTVNTGSLSDLANLANVSLYGFEDYHGVDIGVVRGVRLWFAPIGGEVAVEIKIKDGDTKLGFAIGRTQEGFIQVTSVLGVEEDSPATRSGLSSLYAEAKKARKLLVVSRISNQKVLPWMVSPEGAIRCYDTVSISQKLSLHRHTKVPISLHVFAWDQEVAMLGNANLRSQTYAPVVSQLPKETQTAHLATANANRGRENDGSMFGVGRDTAGEESFRFHNFSVPNNWV
;
A
#
# COMPACT_ATOMS: atom_id res chain seq x y z
N MET A 1 17.89 -42.63 28.43
CA MET A 1 16.93 -43.76 28.36
C MET A 1 16.44 -43.85 26.92
N PRO A 2 16.91 -44.84 26.14
CA PRO A 2 16.32 -45.21 24.86
C PRO A 2 15.44 -46.46 25.03
N MET A 3 14.28 -46.50 24.37
CA MET A 3 13.52 -47.74 24.19
C MET A 3 13.51 -48.08 22.69
N ASP A 4 14.37 -49.01 22.29
CA ASP A 4 14.02 -50.39 21.87
C ASP A 4 12.55 -50.62 21.42
N ARG A 5 12.21 -51.38 20.37
CA ARG A 5 12.91 -52.49 19.72
C ARG A 5 12.18 -52.94 18.45
N SER A 6 12.99 -53.22 17.44
CA SER A 6 13.01 -54.40 16.54
C SER A 6 11.71 -55.12 16.15
N SER A 7 11.60 -55.21 14.83
CA SER A 7 10.81 -56.06 13.94
C SER A 7 10.99 -57.57 14.13
N SER A 8 9.88 -58.30 14.04
CA SER A 8 9.81 -59.76 14.03
C SER A 8 9.92 -60.35 12.63
N TRP A 9 10.69 -61.44 12.52
CA TRP A 9 10.58 -62.43 11.44
C TRP A 9 9.53 -63.49 11.80
N GLY A 10 8.81 -63.99 10.79
CA GLY A 10 7.94 -65.16 10.91
C GLY A 10 7.31 -65.53 9.57
N SER A 11 7.91 -66.49 8.88
CA SER A 11 7.38 -67.12 7.67
C SER A 11 6.66 -68.43 8.02
N GLN A 12 5.44 -68.68 7.50
CA GLN A 12 4.97 -70.00 7.05
C GLN A 12 3.57 -69.94 6.39
N SER A 13 3.58 -69.97 5.05
CA SER A 13 2.96 -70.95 4.12
C SER A 13 1.46 -71.34 4.13
N GLN A 14 0.93 -71.39 2.88
CA GLN A 14 -0.24 -72.13 2.31
C GLN A 14 -1.62 -71.46 2.48
N SER A 15 -2.51 -71.33 1.48
CA SER A 15 -2.69 -71.99 0.17
C SER A 15 -3.66 -71.19 -0.73
N GLY A 16 -3.32 -71.09 -2.02
CA GLY A 16 -4.21 -71.17 -3.20
C GLY A 16 -5.51 -70.35 -3.30
N SER A 17 -5.50 -69.35 -4.20
CA SER A 17 -6.43 -69.31 -5.33
C SER A 17 -5.95 -68.30 -6.36
N GLU A 18 -5.70 -68.80 -7.56
CA GLU A 18 -5.32 -68.07 -8.76
C GLU A 18 -6.33 -66.95 -9.06
N ASP A 19 -5.85 -65.74 -9.33
CA ASP A 19 -6.50 -64.94 -10.36
C ASP A 19 -5.53 -64.00 -11.10
N SER A 20 -5.17 -64.46 -12.29
CA SER A 20 -4.87 -63.71 -13.51
C SER A 20 -4.10 -62.38 -13.40
N SER A 21 -2.79 -62.48 -13.24
CA SER A 21 -1.84 -61.48 -13.73
C SER A 21 -1.99 -61.27 -15.25
N ARG A 22 -2.74 -60.25 -15.67
CA ARG A 22 -2.60 -59.69 -17.02
C ARG A 22 -1.40 -58.75 -17.04
N GLY A 23 -0.21 -59.30 -17.27
CA GLY A 23 0.95 -58.52 -17.70
C GLY A 23 0.61 -57.83 -19.03
N ARG A 24 0.17 -56.57 -18.98
CA ARG A 24 0.13 -55.70 -20.16
C ARG A 24 1.58 -55.46 -20.57
N SER A 25 1.95 -55.88 -21.78
CA SER A 25 3.27 -55.61 -22.32
C SER A 25 3.46 -54.09 -22.38
N SER A 26 4.61 -53.58 -21.93
CA SER A 26 4.93 -52.14 -21.95
C SER A 26 4.97 -51.53 -23.36
N ASN A 27 4.84 -52.36 -24.40
CA ASN A 27 4.83 -51.98 -25.81
C ASN A 27 3.43 -52.10 -26.46
N ALA A 28 2.38 -52.42 -25.70
CA ALA A 28 1.02 -52.44 -26.23
C ALA A 28 0.51 -51.01 -26.46
N ALA A 29 0.04 -50.73 -27.68
CA ALA A 29 -0.56 -49.44 -27.99
C ALA A 29 -1.86 -49.24 -27.20
N VAL A 30 -1.94 -48.14 -26.45
CA VAL A 30 -3.12 -47.64 -25.77
C VAL A 30 -3.70 -46.46 -26.54
N LEU A 31 -4.99 -46.22 -26.36
CA LEU A 31 -5.64 -45.03 -26.88
C LEU A 31 -5.39 -43.87 -25.90
N SER A 32 -4.77 -42.80 -26.38
CA SER A 32 -4.45 -41.59 -25.62
C SER A 32 -5.23 -40.41 -26.15
N ILE A 33 -5.46 -39.43 -25.29
CA ILE A 33 -5.95 -38.10 -25.67
C ILE A 33 -4.81 -37.27 -26.30
N GLU A 34 -5.18 -36.52 -27.32
CA GLU A 34 -4.37 -35.51 -28.00
C GLU A 34 -5.14 -34.18 -28.03
N CYS A 35 -4.61 -33.13 -27.40
CA CYS A 35 -5.21 -31.80 -27.44
C CYS A 35 -4.95 -31.16 -28.82
N LEU A 36 -6.01 -30.83 -29.55
CA LEU A 36 -5.92 -30.25 -30.88
C LEU A 36 -6.02 -28.71 -30.84
N LYS A 37 -6.78 -28.17 -29.88
CA LYS A 37 -6.88 -26.74 -29.60
C LYS A 37 -7.02 -26.54 -28.09
N GLY A 38 -6.15 -25.72 -27.51
CA GLY A 38 -6.16 -25.35 -26.08
C GLY A 38 -7.37 -24.50 -25.69
N THR A 39 -7.62 -24.37 -24.39
CA THR A 39 -8.73 -23.56 -23.88
C THR A 39 -8.37 -22.07 -23.95
N SER A 40 -9.39 -21.22 -24.02
CA SER A 40 -9.24 -19.76 -23.90
C SER A 40 -9.31 -19.27 -22.44
N ARG A 41 -9.47 -20.16 -21.46
CA ARG A 41 -9.59 -19.84 -20.04
C ARG A 41 -8.24 -20.03 -19.34
N ALA A 42 -7.96 -19.21 -18.33
CA ALA A 42 -6.78 -19.38 -17.46
C ALA A 42 -6.83 -20.67 -16.61
N GLU A 43 -7.95 -21.41 -16.67
CA GLU A 43 -8.25 -22.66 -15.95
C GLU A 43 -7.72 -23.92 -16.67
N GLU A 44 -6.68 -23.80 -17.51
CA GLU A 44 -5.98 -24.92 -18.18
C GLU A 44 -5.52 -26.04 -17.23
N TRP A 45 -5.57 -25.81 -15.92
CA TRP A 45 -4.89 -26.61 -14.93
C TRP A 45 -5.83 -27.36 -13.96
N THR A 46 -7.15 -27.35 -14.19
CA THR A 46 -8.11 -28.09 -13.35
C THR A 46 -8.12 -29.59 -13.69
N GLY A 47 -8.27 -30.46 -12.68
CA GLY A 47 -8.20 -31.92 -12.83
C GLY A 47 -9.29 -32.55 -13.70
N GLU A 48 -10.31 -31.78 -14.10
CA GLU A 48 -11.50 -32.27 -14.79
C GLU A 48 -11.39 -32.22 -16.33
N MET A 49 -10.43 -31.46 -16.88
CA MET A 49 -10.25 -31.36 -18.33
C MET A 49 -9.35 -32.47 -18.86
N LEU A 50 -9.69 -33.14 -19.98
CA LEU A 50 -8.77 -34.13 -20.59
C LEU A 50 -7.51 -33.44 -21.08
N GLU A 51 -6.38 -34.13 -21.09
CA GLU A 51 -5.09 -33.57 -21.50
C GLU A 51 -4.30 -34.50 -22.40
N THR A 52 -3.31 -33.95 -23.11
CA THR A 52 -2.46 -34.74 -23.98
C THR A 52 -1.64 -35.74 -23.15
N GLY A 53 -1.81 -37.02 -23.44
CA GLY A 53 -1.19 -38.10 -22.67
C GLY A 53 -2.12 -38.76 -21.65
N ASP A 54 -3.35 -38.28 -21.47
CA ASP A 54 -4.37 -39.00 -20.71
C ASP A 54 -4.72 -40.31 -21.43
N ILE A 55 -4.75 -41.43 -20.68
CA ILE A 55 -5.01 -42.77 -21.23
C ILE A 55 -6.52 -43.01 -21.21
N VAL A 56 -7.11 -43.37 -22.34
CA VAL A 56 -8.55 -43.61 -22.44
C VAL A 56 -8.88 -45.01 -21.94
N GLU A 57 -9.80 -45.12 -20.99
CA GLU A 57 -10.25 -46.39 -20.40
C GLU A 57 -11.68 -46.75 -20.83
N GLU A 58 -12.56 -45.75 -21.00
CA GLU A 58 -13.95 -45.99 -21.39
C GLU A 58 -14.51 -44.86 -22.27
N ILE A 59 -15.31 -45.22 -23.27
CA ILE A 59 -16.07 -44.30 -24.13
C ILE A 59 -17.55 -44.69 -24.08
N LYS A 60 -18.42 -43.73 -23.71
CA LYS A 60 -19.88 -43.88 -23.71
C LYS A 60 -20.52 -42.94 -24.72
N ILE A 61 -21.33 -43.48 -25.63
CA ILE A 61 -22.11 -42.71 -26.60
C ILE A 61 -23.54 -43.25 -26.53
N GLY A 62 -24.42 -42.47 -25.89
CA GLY A 62 -25.74 -42.89 -25.38
C GLY A 62 -25.74 -44.29 -24.76
N ASN A 63 -26.33 -45.28 -25.43
CA ASN A 63 -26.46 -46.64 -24.88
C ASN A 63 -25.24 -47.55 -25.15
N ILE A 64 -24.27 -47.09 -25.94
CA ILE A 64 -23.06 -47.83 -26.26
C ILE A 64 -21.99 -47.47 -25.24
N SER A 65 -21.49 -48.45 -24.48
CA SER A 65 -20.27 -48.32 -23.68
C SER A 65 -19.18 -49.24 -24.20
N ILE A 66 -17.97 -48.70 -24.33
CA ILE A 66 -16.82 -49.39 -24.90
C ILE A 66 -15.63 -49.15 -23.98
N THR A 67 -14.99 -50.22 -23.52
CA THR A 67 -13.84 -50.14 -22.62
C THR A 67 -12.56 -50.58 -23.32
N ALA A 68 -11.42 -50.10 -22.82
CA ALA A 68 -10.12 -50.52 -23.27
C ALA A 68 -9.90 -52.03 -22.99
N PRO A 69 -9.17 -52.78 -23.86
CA PRO A 69 -8.47 -52.30 -25.05
C PRO A 69 -9.39 -52.11 -26.28
N PHE A 70 -9.19 -51.00 -27.00
CA PHE A 70 -10.01 -50.67 -28.17
C PHE A 70 -9.56 -51.45 -29.42
N LYS A 71 -10.48 -52.22 -30.00
CA LYS A 71 -10.22 -53.00 -31.22
C LYS A 71 -9.87 -52.06 -32.39
N ASN A 72 -8.69 -52.25 -32.98
CA ASN A 72 -8.11 -51.40 -34.04
C ASN A 72 -7.74 -49.96 -33.59
N GLY A 73 -7.56 -49.72 -32.29
CA GLY A 73 -7.07 -48.45 -31.74
C GLY A 73 -7.87 -47.22 -32.21
N LYS A 74 -7.17 -46.12 -32.50
CA LYS A 74 -7.73 -44.87 -33.05
C LYS A 74 -8.63 -45.13 -34.25
N SER A 75 -8.20 -45.99 -35.17
CA SER A 75 -8.95 -46.26 -36.41
C SER A 75 -10.30 -46.95 -36.15
N GLY A 76 -10.38 -47.79 -35.11
CA GLY A 76 -11.61 -48.41 -34.64
C GLY A 76 -12.55 -47.38 -34.03
N VAL A 77 -12.03 -46.54 -33.13
CA VAL A 77 -12.80 -45.48 -32.47
C VAL A 77 -13.32 -44.45 -33.47
N GLN A 78 -12.53 -44.06 -34.48
CA GLN A 78 -12.98 -43.15 -35.55
C GLN A 78 -14.19 -43.70 -36.33
N LYS A 79 -14.27 -45.02 -36.55
CA LYS A 79 -15.45 -45.64 -37.19
C LYS A 79 -16.70 -45.54 -36.31
N ILE A 80 -16.53 -45.68 -35.00
CA ILE A 80 -17.62 -45.57 -34.02
C ILE A 80 -18.12 -44.13 -33.97
N LEU A 81 -17.22 -43.15 -33.82
CA LEU A 81 -17.56 -41.72 -33.84
C LEU A 81 -18.30 -41.33 -35.13
N HIS A 82 -17.86 -41.86 -36.28
CA HIS A 82 -18.52 -41.64 -37.58
C HIS A 82 -19.95 -42.18 -37.62
N ASN A 83 -20.17 -43.39 -37.12
CA ASN A 83 -21.50 -44.01 -37.09
C ASN A 83 -22.43 -43.27 -36.14
N SER A 84 -21.96 -42.91 -34.94
CA SER A 84 -22.73 -42.14 -33.96
C SER A 84 -23.07 -40.73 -34.45
N PHE A 85 -22.13 -40.05 -35.11
CA PHE A 85 -22.40 -38.76 -35.73
C PHE A 85 -23.46 -38.87 -36.84
N LYS A 86 -23.41 -39.93 -37.66
CA LYS A 86 -24.44 -40.20 -38.68
C LYS A 86 -25.82 -40.52 -38.10
N SER A 87 -25.88 -41.20 -36.95
CA SER A 87 -27.14 -41.49 -36.24
C SER A 87 -27.66 -40.31 -35.41
N LYS A 88 -26.99 -39.14 -35.45
CA LYS A 88 -27.28 -37.93 -34.66
C LYS A 88 -27.07 -38.10 -33.15
N GLU A 89 -26.31 -39.11 -32.74
CA GLU A 89 -25.93 -39.34 -31.35
C GLU A 89 -24.53 -38.76 -31.11
N THR A 90 -24.49 -37.46 -30.79
CA THR A 90 -23.22 -36.70 -30.75
C THR A 90 -22.71 -36.44 -29.33
N SER A 91 -23.50 -36.69 -28.29
CA SER A 91 -23.04 -36.59 -26.90
C SER A 91 -22.19 -37.81 -26.55
N ILE A 92 -20.99 -37.56 -26.02
CA ILE A 92 -20.02 -38.59 -25.66
C ILE A 92 -19.48 -38.31 -24.27
N ARG A 93 -19.24 -39.37 -23.50
CA ARG A 93 -18.46 -39.32 -22.26
C ARG A 93 -17.20 -40.15 -22.43
N VAL A 94 -16.07 -39.61 -22.01
CA VAL A 94 -14.77 -40.27 -22.10
C VAL A 94 -14.16 -40.31 -20.72
N ARG A 95 -13.97 -41.52 -20.20
CA ARG A 95 -13.24 -41.76 -18.96
C ARG A 95 -11.77 -42.02 -19.29
N ILE A 96 -10.90 -41.27 -18.64
CA ILE A 96 -9.46 -41.39 -18.78
C ILE A 96 -8.80 -41.77 -17.47
N ARG A 97 -7.53 -42.17 -17.56
CA ARG A 97 -6.63 -42.45 -16.45
C ARG A 97 -5.36 -41.60 -16.55
N ARG A 98 -4.95 -41.08 -15.41
CA ARG A 98 -3.65 -40.44 -15.11
C ARG A 98 -2.92 -41.29 -14.07
N GLY A 99 -1.63 -41.54 -14.29
CA GLY A 99 -0.85 -42.40 -13.40
C GLY A 99 -1.45 -43.81 -13.24
N SER A 100 -1.38 -44.37 -12.02
CA SER A 100 -1.89 -45.71 -11.73
C SER A 100 -3.39 -45.74 -11.43
N ASP A 101 -3.93 -44.76 -10.69
CA ASP A 101 -5.27 -44.85 -10.10
C ASP A 101 -6.09 -43.54 -10.11
N GLU A 102 -5.64 -42.51 -10.83
CA GLU A 102 -6.41 -41.25 -10.97
C GLU A 102 -7.27 -41.31 -12.24
N PHE A 103 -8.58 -41.10 -12.10
CA PHE A 103 -9.52 -41.11 -13.22
C PHE A 103 -10.26 -39.79 -13.33
N ALA A 104 -10.41 -39.30 -14.56
CA ALA A 104 -11.25 -38.15 -14.89
C ALA A 104 -12.25 -38.53 -15.99
N GLU A 105 -13.36 -37.82 -16.07
CA GLU A 105 -14.38 -38.01 -17.08
C GLU A 105 -14.68 -36.68 -17.77
N LEU A 106 -14.67 -36.68 -19.10
CA LEU A 106 -15.08 -35.54 -19.90
C LEU A 106 -16.39 -35.82 -20.59
N VAL A 107 -17.30 -34.86 -20.50
CA VAL A 107 -18.50 -34.80 -21.34
C VAL A 107 -18.24 -33.87 -22.52
N ALA A 108 -18.41 -34.39 -23.74
CA ALA A 108 -18.09 -33.67 -24.96
C ALA A 108 -19.12 -33.94 -26.06
N CYS A 109 -18.98 -33.20 -27.15
CA CYS A 109 -19.74 -33.38 -28.38
C CYS A 109 -18.83 -33.83 -29.52
N ILE A 110 -19.26 -34.85 -30.26
CA ILE A 110 -18.59 -35.36 -31.46
C ILE A 110 -18.79 -34.35 -32.59
N VAL A 111 -17.69 -33.87 -33.16
CA VAL A 111 -17.69 -32.88 -34.25
C VAL A 111 -16.75 -33.29 -35.39
N PRO A 112 -17.09 -32.99 -36.66
CA PRO A 112 -16.20 -33.29 -37.77
C PRO A 112 -14.99 -32.35 -37.75
N ASN A 113 -13.81 -32.92 -37.93
CA ASN A 113 -12.57 -32.18 -38.12
C ASN A 113 -12.39 -31.90 -39.62
N ASN A 114 -12.72 -30.68 -40.04
CA ASN A 114 -12.70 -30.27 -41.45
C ASN A 114 -11.27 -29.95 -41.98
N GLY A 115 -10.24 -30.05 -41.14
CA GLY A 115 -8.86 -29.66 -41.48
C GLY A 115 -7.91 -30.79 -41.89
N SER A 116 -8.36 -32.05 -41.98
CA SER A 116 -7.46 -33.17 -42.30
C SER A 116 -7.11 -33.23 -43.80
N THR A 117 -5.86 -32.93 -44.14
CA THR A 117 -5.27 -33.09 -45.48
C THR A 117 -5.26 -34.58 -45.85
N GLY A 118 -6.16 -35.01 -46.75
CA GLY A 118 -6.21 -36.40 -47.22
C GLY A 118 -7.60 -37.04 -47.40
N GLY A 119 -8.69 -36.25 -47.49
CA GLY A 119 -10.00 -36.72 -47.95
C GLY A 119 -10.79 -37.66 -47.02
N LYS A 120 -10.21 -38.15 -45.92
CA LYS A 120 -10.89 -38.96 -44.90
C LYS A 120 -11.44 -38.05 -43.80
N LYS A 121 -12.77 -37.99 -43.65
CA LYS A 121 -13.43 -37.29 -42.53
C LYS A 121 -12.96 -37.88 -41.20
N GLN A 122 -12.27 -37.08 -40.39
CA GLN A 122 -11.92 -37.42 -39.00
C GLN A 122 -12.90 -36.74 -38.05
N TYR A 123 -13.12 -37.34 -36.90
CA TYR A 123 -13.97 -36.81 -35.83
C TYR A 123 -13.12 -36.46 -34.62
N MET A 124 -13.44 -35.35 -34.00
CA MET A 124 -12.82 -34.84 -32.78
C MET A 124 -13.91 -34.54 -31.76
N LEU A 125 -13.50 -34.36 -30.51
CA LEU A 125 -14.41 -34.05 -29.41
C LEU A 125 -14.24 -32.58 -29.05
N ARG A 126 -15.35 -31.88 -28.93
CA ARG A 126 -15.40 -30.50 -28.42
C ARG A 126 -16.01 -30.54 -27.02
N SER A 127 -15.35 -29.90 -26.05
CA SER A 127 -15.91 -29.80 -24.70
C SER A 127 -17.26 -29.09 -24.72
N ILE A 128 -18.15 -29.49 -23.82
CA ILE A 128 -19.43 -28.81 -23.61
C ILE A 128 -19.21 -27.48 -22.87
N ASP A 129 -18.27 -27.46 -21.92
CA ASP A 129 -18.01 -26.30 -21.07
C ASP A 129 -17.09 -25.26 -21.74
N ASP A 130 -16.29 -25.68 -22.72
CA ASP A 130 -15.49 -24.77 -23.55
C ASP A 130 -15.53 -25.17 -25.04
N PRO A 131 -16.31 -24.47 -25.88
CA PRO A 131 -16.38 -24.73 -27.32
C PRO A 131 -15.06 -24.55 -28.08
N ASN A 132 -14.09 -23.82 -27.53
CA ASN A 132 -12.76 -23.68 -28.11
C ASN A 132 -11.85 -24.86 -27.76
N TYR A 133 -12.16 -25.59 -26.70
CA TYR A 133 -11.38 -26.74 -26.29
C TYR A 133 -11.73 -27.98 -27.08
N THR A 134 -10.75 -28.53 -27.80
CA THR A 134 -10.97 -29.68 -28.67
C THR A 134 -9.86 -30.71 -28.59
N VAL A 135 -10.27 -31.97 -28.55
CA VAL A 135 -9.38 -33.12 -28.37
C VAL A 135 -9.65 -34.20 -29.39
N GLY A 136 -8.61 -34.95 -29.72
CA GLY A 136 -8.64 -36.13 -30.56
C GLY A 136 -8.11 -37.36 -29.83
N PHE A 137 -8.19 -38.48 -30.52
CA PHE A 137 -7.60 -39.74 -30.06
C PHE A 137 -6.36 -40.08 -30.89
N VAL A 138 -5.34 -40.61 -30.22
CA VAL A 138 -4.08 -41.06 -30.82
C VAL A 138 -3.63 -42.37 -30.19
N ASP A 139 -3.04 -43.27 -30.98
CA ASP A 139 -2.45 -44.50 -30.44
C ASP A 139 -1.02 -44.19 -29.95
N ARG A 140 -0.72 -44.49 -28.68
CA ARG A 140 0.59 -44.28 -28.03
C ARG A 140 0.95 -45.48 -27.16
N THR A 141 2.20 -45.60 -26.72
CA THR A 141 2.52 -46.56 -25.66
C THR A 141 2.09 -46.01 -24.30
N GLU A 142 1.81 -46.88 -23.33
CA GLU A 142 1.49 -46.46 -21.97
C GLU A 142 2.65 -45.69 -21.33
N ALA A 143 3.90 -46.08 -21.62
CA ALA A 143 5.10 -45.38 -21.16
C ALA A 143 5.17 -43.93 -21.68
N ASP A 144 4.85 -43.69 -22.95
CA ASP A 144 4.82 -42.33 -23.53
C ASP A 144 3.76 -41.46 -22.87
N CYS A 145 2.59 -42.04 -22.56
CA CYS A 145 1.50 -41.34 -21.88
C CYS A 145 1.91 -40.90 -20.47
N LEU A 146 2.52 -41.80 -19.69
CA LEU A 146 3.01 -41.49 -18.34
C LEU A 146 4.15 -40.45 -18.36
N ALA A 147 5.04 -40.49 -19.34
CA ALA A 147 6.09 -39.48 -19.51
C ALA A 147 5.52 -38.08 -19.81
N LEU A 148 4.49 -38.01 -20.66
CA LEU A 148 3.79 -36.76 -20.96
C LEU A 148 3.10 -36.19 -19.72
N GLN A 149 2.44 -37.03 -18.93
CA GLN A 149 1.81 -36.66 -17.66
C GLN A 149 2.85 -36.11 -16.66
N ALA A 150 3.98 -36.80 -16.49
CA ALA A 150 5.05 -36.38 -15.57
C ALA A 150 5.70 -35.04 -15.98
N SER A 151 5.82 -34.77 -17.28
CA SER A 151 6.39 -33.51 -17.80
C SER A 151 5.57 -32.25 -17.44
N ARG A 152 4.29 -32.41 -17.09
CA ARG A 152 3.37 -31.31 -16.78
C ARG A 152 3.74 -30.59 -15.49
N GLY A 153 3.95 -31.35 -14.40
CA GLY A 153 4.29 -30.77 -13.10
C GLY A 153 5.56 -29.91 -13.18
N SER A 154 6.59 -30.41 -13.87
CA SER A 154 7.84 -29.67 -14.10
C SER A 154 7.65 -28.38 -14.92
N ARG A 155 6.77 -28.37 -15.93
CA ARG A 155 6.44 -27.14 -16.68
C ARG A 155 5.70 -26.12 -15.83
N MET A 156 4.78 -26.56 -14.97
CA MET A 156 4.05 -25.68 -14.06
C MET A 156 4.98 -25.09 -13.00
N GLU A 157 5.87 -25.90 -12.41
CA GLU A 157 6.90 -25.42 -11.47
C GLU A 157 7.85 -24.43 -12.14
N SER A 158 8.25 -24.68 -13.38
CA SER A 158 9.10 -23.75 -14.15
C SER A 158 8.39 -22.44 -14.48
N ALA A 159 7.10 -22.49 -14.86
CA ALA A 159 6.30 -21.31 -15.14
C ALA A 159 6.03 -20.50 -13.87
N LEU A 160 5.78 -21.16 -12.74
CA LEU A 160 5.64 -20.54 -11.43
C LEU A 160 6.96 -19.89 -10.99
N ALA A 161 8.09 -20.59 -11.14
CA ALA A 161 9.41 -20.04 -10.85
C ALA A 161 9.78 -18.85 -11.76
N ALA A 162 9.29 -18.83 -12.99
CA ALA A 162 9.49 -17.75 -13.94
C ALA A 162 8.47 -16.60 -13.80
N ALA A 163 7.37 -16.81 -13.06
CA ALA A 163 6.32 -15.82 -12.90
C ALA A 163 6.83 -14.65 -12.04
N GLN A 164 6.87 -13.46 -12.64
CA GLN A 164 7.24 -12.23 -11.95
C GLN A 164 5.98 -11.47 -11.52
N LEU A 165 5.94 -11.06 -10.26
CA LEU A 165 4.98 -10.07 -9.81
C LEU A 165 5.47 -8.70 -10.30
N HIS A 166 4.57 -7.95 -10.94
CA HIS A 166 4.84 -6.59 -11.38
C HIS A 166 4.31 -5.58 -10.35
N ASP A 167 5.01 -4.46 -10.22
CA ASP A 167 4.51 -3.32 -9.47
C ASP A 167 3.41 -2.58 -10.27
N GLY A 168 2.59 -1.82 -9.55
CA GLY A 168 1.52 -1.01 -10.14
C GLY A 168 1.30 0.24 -9.31
N TYR A 169 0.80 1.29 -9.96
CA TYR A 169 0.50 2.57 -9.33
C TYR A 169 -1.00 2.86 -9.42
N VAL A 170 -1.56 3.42 -8.36
CA VAL A 170 -2.95 3.87 -8.30
C VAL A 170 -2.97 5.38 -8.09
N ALA A 171 -3.70 6.09 -8.95
CA ALA A 171 -3.91 7.52 -8.76
C ALA A 171 -4.72 7.77 -7.49
N TYR A 172 -4.15 8.51 -6.54
CA TYR A 172 -4.82 8.87 -5.28
C TYR A 172 -5.06 10.39 -5.22
N PRO A 173 -6.30 10.86 -4.94
CA PRO A 173 -6.65 12.27 -5.01
C PRO A 173 -6.20 13.03 -3.75
N TRP A 174 -4.89 13.13 -3.51
CA TRP A 174 -4.29 13.69 -2.29
C TRP A 174 -4.88 15.03 -1.87
N GLN A 175 -5.02 15.98 -2.80
CA GLN A 175 -5.52 17.34 -2.52
C GLN A 175 -6.96 17.32 -2.01
N LYS A 176 -7.83 16.51 -2.65
CA LYS A 176 -9.22 16.35 -2.22
C LYS A 176 -9.28 15.78 -0.81
N GLN A 177 -8.49 14.75 -0.53
CA GLN A 177 -8.47 14.11 0.78
C GLN A 177 -7.94 15.05 1.88
N MET A 178 -6.90 15.84 1.58
CA MET A 178 -6.40 16.85 2.51
C MET A 178 -7.40 17.97 2.81
N GLN A 179 -8.29 18.29 1.87
CA GLN A 179 -9.30 19.32 2.04
C GLN A 179 -10.53 18.79 2.81
N GLU A 180 -10.95 17.56 2.55
CA GLU A 180 -12.19 16.99 3.08
C GLU A 180 -12.00 16.25 4.41
N LEU A 181 -10.87 15.57 4.61
CA LEU A 181 -10.67 14.69 5.78
C LEU A 181 -9.95 15.36 6.95
N LEU A 182 -9.12 16.38 6.70
CA LEU A 182 -8.39 17.03 7.78
C LEU A 182 -9.31 17.98 8.58
N PRO A 183 -9.15 18.05 9.91
CA PRO A 183 -9.90 19.00 10.75
C PRO A 183 -9.67 20.46 10.32
N ILE A 184 -8.43 20.78 9.92
CA ILE A 184 -8.08 22.05 9.30
C ILE A 184 -7.67 21.76 7.85
N PRO A 185 -8.36 22.33 6.85
CA PRO A 185 -8.02 22.11 5.45
C PRO A 185 -6.55 22.40 5.16
N ASN A 186 -5.90 21.48 4.43
CA ASN A 186 -4.50 21.59 4.02
C ASN A 186 -3.49 21.73 5.19
N SER A 187 -3.86 21.31 6.39
CA SER A 187 -3.04 21.48 7.59
C SER A 187 -2.95 20.20 8.42
N SER A 188 -1.71 19.75 8.64
CA SER A 188 -1.42 18.63 9.53
C SER A 188 -1.52 19.03 11.01
N CYS A 189 -2.00 18.10 11.83
CA CYS A 189 -1.96 18.15 13.31
C CYS A 189 -0.66 17.59 13.89
N PHE A 190 0.23 17.02 13.05
CA PHE A 190 1.59 16.66 13.43
C PHE A 190 2.46 17.93 13.44
N LEU A 191 2.92 18.27 14.63
CA LEU A 191 3.68 19.48 14.93
C LEU A 191 5.08 19.08 15.38
N SER A 192 6.03 20.01 15.28
CA SER A 192 7.41 19.70 15.68
C SER A 192 8.16 20.92 16.17
N ILE A 193 9.12 20.67 17.05
CA ILE A 193 10.13 21.63 17.48
C ILE A 193 11.53 21.00 17.30
N LEU A 194 12.48 21.79 16.79
CA LEU A 194 13.86 21.36 16.58
C LEU A 194 14.76 21.82 17.72
N PHE A 195 15.45 20.91 18.39
CA PHE A 195 16.46 21.22 19.40
C PHE A 195 17.85 21.17 18.76
N LEU A 196 18.57 22.27 18.81
CA LEU A 196 19.98 22.31 18.47
C LEU A 196 20.82 21.92 19.68
N PRO A 197 21.94 21.20 19.48
CA PRO A 197 22.86 20.85 20.54
C PRO A 197 23.30 22.07 21.34
N LYS A 198 23.35 21.92 22.67
CA LYS A 198 23.72 23.03 23.55
C LYS A 198 25.20 23.36 23.36
N SER A 199 25.56 24.63 23.26
CA SER A 199 26.97 25.02 23.35
C SER A 199 27.44 24.90 24.80
N SER A 200 28.49 24.10 25.03
CA SER A 200 29.08 23.87 26.36
C SER A 200 29.93 25.05 26.83
N ASP A 201 30.44 25.87 25.89
CA ASP A 201 31.23 27.06 26.17
C ASP A 201 31.19 28.02 24.97
N SER A 202 31.09 29.34 25.20
CA SER A 202 30.94 30.33 24.11
C SER A 202 32.22 30.53 23.30
N VAL A 203 33.36 30.11 23.85
CA VAL A 203 34.70 30.39 23.29
C VAL A 203 35.25 29.21 22.48
N SER A 204 34.85 27.97 22.80
CA SER A 204 35.50 26.76 22.26
C SER A 204 34.62 25.91 21.31
N HIS A 205 33.46 26.42 20.86
CA HIS A 205 32.57 25.76 19.88
C HIS A 205 32.23 24.29 20.17
N ARG A 206 32.39 23.85 21.43
CA ARG A 206 32.08 22.49 21.87
C ARG A 206 30.59 22.39 22.15
N TYR A 207 29.97 21.37 21.59
CA TYR A 207 28.56 21.07 21.86
C TYR A 207 28.46 19.93 22.86
N ASN A 208 27.43 20.00 23.71
CA ASN A 208 27.03 18.84 24.51
C ASN A 208 26.64 17.68 23.59
N ASP A 209 26.70 16.47 24.11
CA ASP A 209 26.38 15.25 23.36
C ASP A 209 24.89 15.15 22.95
N LEU A 210 24.59 14.12 22.18
CA LEU A 210 23.24 13.87 21.69
C LEU A 210 22.26 13.60 22.84
N GLU A 211 22.72 12.94 23.90
CA GLU A 211 21.91 12.59 25.07
C GLU A 211 21.45 13.84 25.84
N ASP A 212 22.30 14.86 26.00
CA ASP A 212 21.90 16.16 26.53
C ASP A 212 20.80 16.81 25.68
N THR A 213 20.94 16.72 24.36
CA THR A 213 19.96 17.31 23.42
C THR A 213 18.61 16.58 23.50
N LEU A 214 18.62 15.25 23.59
CA LEU A 214 17.44 14.42 23.84
C LEU A 214 16.80 14.74 25.20
N SER A 215 17.62 14.87 26.24
CA SER A 215 17.18 15.21 27.59
C SER A 215 16.50 16.58 27.65
N ARG A 216 17.05 17.59 26.96
CA ARG A 216 16.42 18.92 26.82
C ARG A 216 15.08 18.84 26.09
N ALA A 217 14.98 18.04 25.04
CA ALA A 217 13.73 17.84 24.31
C ALA A 217 12.66 17.20 25.20
N ASN A 218 13.03 16.17 25.95
CA ASN A 218 12.14 15.50 26.91
C ASN A 218 11.72 16.43 28.06
N ALA A 219 12.65 17.21 28.59
CA ALA A 219 12.36 18.18 29.65
C ALA A 219 11.38 19.26 29.19
N TRP A 220 11.56 19.81 27.98
CA TRP A 220 10.62 20.79 27.41
C TRP A 220 9.22 20.20 27.22
N HIS A 221 9.11 18.96 26.74
CA HIS A 221 7.83 18.28 26.56
C HIS A 221 7.12 18.05 27.91
N THR A 222 7.85 17.48 28.86
CA THR A 222 7.33 17.20 30.22
C THR A 222 6.90 18.50 30.92
N ALA A 223 7.71 19.56 30.83
CA ALA A 223 7.39 20.87 31.38
C ALA A 223 6.13 21.46 30.72
N SER A 224 6.01 21.37 29.39
CA SER A 224 4.84 21.84 28.66
C SER A 224 3.56 21.16 29.17
N GLN A 225 3.58 19.83 29.34
CA GLN A 225 2.45 19.08 29.88
C GLN A 225 2.14 19.46 31.33
N ALA A 226 3.16 19.61 32.17
CA ALA A 226 3.01 20.02 33.57
C ALA A 226 2.42 21.43 33.70
N SER A 227 2.77 22.34 32.80
CA SER A 227 2.19 23.68 32.67
C SER A 227 0.75 23.67 32.14
N GLY A 228 0.23 22.52 31.72
CA GLY A 228 -1.15 22.33 31.28
C GLY A 228 -1.36 22.43 29.77
N VAL A 229 -0.30 22.45 28.96
CA VAL A 229 -0.40 22.41 27.49
C VAL A 229 -0.90 21.04 27.04
N PRO A 230 -2.01 20.95 26.28
CA PRO A 230 -2.62 19.67 25.93
C PRO A 230 -1.95 19.05 24.69
N ILE A 231 -0.70 18.57 24.83
CA ILE A 231 0.05 17.88 23.77
C ILE A 231 0.44 16.45 24.16
N VAL A 232 0.60 15.59 23.16
CA VAL A 232 1.14 14.22 23.28
C VAL A 232 2.42 14.07 22.48
N PHE A 233 3.32 13.23 22.97
CA PHE A 233 4.50 12.81 22.24
C PHE A 233 4.10 11.92 21.06
N MET A 234 4.68 12.17 19.88
CA MET A 234 4.45 11.34 18.69
C MET A 234 5.70 10.59 18.26
N ASN A 235 6.82 11.30 18.11
CA ASN A 235 8.07 10.73 17.66
C ASN A 235 9.24 11.63 18.03
N ILE A 236 10.44 11.08 18.01
CA ILE A 236 11.70 11.82 18.11
C ILE A 236 12.63 11.37 16.98
N GLN A 237 13.28 12.33 16.33
CA GLN A 237 14.14 12.07 15.19
C GLN A 237 15.40 12.91 15.30
N THR A 238 16.56 12.29 15.05
CA THR A 238 17.81 13.01 14.88
C THR A 238 17.90 13.59 13.47
N GLU A 239 18.24 14.87 13.35
CA GLU A 239 18.40 15.58 12.09
C GLU A 239 19.85 16.02 11.90
N SER A 240 20.44 15.65 10.75
CA SER A 240 21.77 16.10 10.37
C SER A 240 21.68 17.43 9.64
N LEU A 241 22.27 18.48 10.22
CA LEU A 241 22.30 19.83 9.70
C LEU A 241 23.73 20.18 9.29
N LEU A 242 23.91 20.58 8.03
CA LEU A 242 25.22 21.04 7.55
C LEU A 242 25.50 22.45 8.10
N THR A 243 26.70 22.63 8.63
CA THR A 243 27.20 23.92 9.06
C THR A 243 28.63 24.11 8.59
N LYS A 244 29.02 25.35 8.35
CA LYS A 244 30.43 25.68 8.11
C LYS A 244 31.15 25.64 9.45
N ILE A 245 32.26 24.90 9.53
CA ILE A 245 33.14 24.88 10.71
C ILE A 245 34.48 25.52 10.34
N SER A 246 35.26 25.92 11.33
CA SER A 246 36.60 26.49 11.14
C SER A 246 37.45 26.24 12.40
N GLY A 247 38.78 26.20 12.24
CA GLY A 247 39.72 26.10 13.36
C GLY A 247 39.65 24.76 14.12
N GLU A 248 39.70 24.80 15.46
CA GLU A 248 39.73 23.60 16.32
C GLU A 248 38.52 22.66 16.14
N THR A 249 37.38 23.19 15.69
CA THR A 249 36.18 22.38 15.40
C THR A 249 36.39 21.50 14.17
N ALA A 250 37.18 21.97 13.20
CA ALA A 250 37.62 21.17 12.06
C ALA A 250 38.68 20.13 12.43
N SER A 251 39.48 20.38 13.48
CA SER A 251 40.43 19.39 13.99
C SER A 251 39.77 18.17 14.67
N SER A 252 38.45 18.22 14.90
CA SER A 252 37.62 17.06 15.28
C SER A 252 37.15 16.24 14.07
N THR A 253 37.88 16.32 12.95
CA THR A 253 37.64 15.53 11.75
C THR A 253 37.64 14.05 12.07
N VAL A 254 36.63 13.34 11.57
CA VAL A 254 36.50 11.91 11.80
C VAL A 254 37.42 11.18 10.83
N ASN A 255 38.53 10.63 11.34
CA ASN A 255 39.24 9.57 10.66
C ASN A 255 38.52 8.26 10.96
N THR A 256 37.88 7.63 9.96
CA THR A 256 37.14 6.35 10.09
C THR A 256 38.04 5.13 10.29
N GLY A 257 39.24 5.32 10.86
CA GLY A 257 40.27 4.29 10.98
C GLY A 257 40.11 3.33 12.17
N SER A 258 39.27 3.66 13.17
CA SER A 258 39.05 2.82 14.36
C SER A 258 37.57 2.66 14.71
N LEU A 259 37.19 1.45 15.18
CA LEU A 259 35.85 1.14 15.70
C LEU A 259 35.48 1.97 16.94
N SER A 260 36.47 2.38 17.76
CA SER A 260 36.25 3.28 18.90
C SER A 260 35.77 4.65 18.47
N ASP A 261 36.29 5.14 17.35
CA ASP A 261 35.97 6.47 16.81
C ASP A 261 34.56 6.46 16.20
N LEU A 262 34.15 5.32 15.65
CA LEU A 262 32.79 5.08 15.17
C LEU A 262 31.76 5.02 16.31
N ALA A 263 32.11 4.44 17.46
CA ALA A 263 31.25 4.41 18.64
C ALA A 263 31.04 5.81 19.24
N ASN A 264 32.10 6.62 19.32
CA ASN A 264 32.00 8.02 19.76
C ASN A 264 31.14 8.86 18.80
N LEU A 265 31.20 8.53 17.50
CA LEU A 265 30.36 9.15 16.47
C LEU A 265 28.86 8.91 16.70
N ALA A 266 28.43 7.88 17.42
CA ALA A 266 27.01 7.65 17.69
C ALA A 266 26.41 8.73 18.60
N ASN A 267 27.19 9.23 19.56
CA ASN A 267 26.73 10.18 20.59
C ASN A 267 27.21 11.61 20.37
N VAL A 268 28.12 11.85 19.42
CA VAL A 268 28.61 13.20 19.13
C VAL A 268 27.55 14.08 18.47
N SER A 269 27.43 15.31 18.94
CA SER A 269 26.49 16.31 18.41
C SER A 269 27.02 17.10 17.22
N LEU A 270 28.34 17.15 17.04
CA LEU A 270 28.99 17.79 15.91
C LEU A 270 30.20 16.97 15.51
N TYR A 271 30.29 16.63 14.23
CA TYR A 271 31.50 16.04 13.65
C TYR A 271 31.84 16.73 12.33
N GLY A 272 33.15 16.85 12.05
CA GLY A 272 33.67 17.52 10.86
C GLY A 272 34.19 16.56 9.81
N PHE A 273 34.16 17.00 8.55
CA PHE A 273 34.95 16.45 7.46
C PHE A 273 35.35 17.55 6.48
N GLU A 274 36.41 17.33 5.73
CA GLU A 274 36.90 18.24 4.69
C GLU A 274 36.26 17.87 3.35
N ASP A 275 35.73 18.84 2.62
CA ASP A 275 35.19 18.61 1.27
C ASP A 275 36.31 18.50 0.21
N TYR A 276 35.93 18.19 -1.04
CA TYR A 276 36.90 18.05 -2.14
C TYR A 276 37.70 19.34 -2.43
N HIS A 277 37.22 20.50 -2.00
CA HIS A 277 37.85 21.80 -2.19
C HIS A 277 38.65 22.28 -0.97
N GLY A 278 38.77 21.47 0.07
CA GLY A 278 39.49 21.81 1.29
C GLY A 278 38.70 22.67 2.28
N VAL A 279 37.37 22.69 2.18
CA VAL A 279 36.48 23.41 3.09
C VAL A 279 36.01 22.49 4.19
N ASP A 280 36.21 22.90 5.44
CA ASP A 280 35.72 22.16 6.59
C ASP A 280 34.19 22.29 6.74
N ILE A 281 33.50 21.15 6.63
CA ILE A 281 32.06 21.02 6.79
C ILE A 281 31.78 20.27 8.09
N GLY A 282 30.94 20.86 8.94
CA GLY A 282 30.41 20.21 10.13
C GLY A 282 29.01 19.65 9.89
N VAL A 283 28.73 18.50 10.50
CA VAL A 283 27.40 17.95 10.62
C VAL A 283 26.95 18.07 12.07
N VAL A 284 26.02 18.98 12.32
CA VAL A 284 25.35 19.15 13.62
C VAL A 284 24.17 18.18 13.69
N ARG A 285 24.07 17.41 14.76
CA ARG A 285 22.91 16.54 15.02
C ARG A 285 21.90 17.25 15.90
N GLY A 286 20.90 17.84 15.26
CA GLY A 286 19.70 18.33 15.95
C GLY A 286 18.79 17.18 16.35
N VAL A 287 17.86 17.46 17.26
CA VAL A 287 16.78 16.54 17.64
C VAL A 287 15.44 17.21 17.31
N ARG A 288 14.69 16.64 16.37
CA ARG A 288 13.31 17.03 16.12
C ARG A 288 12.38 16.20 17.00
N LEU A 289 11.65 16.90 17.86
CA LEU A 289 10.56 16.33 18.63
C LEU A 289 9.25 16.57 17.88
N TRP A 290 8.55 15.49 17.55
CA TRP A 290 7.20 15.52 16.98
C TRP A 290 6.16 15.35 18.07
N PHE A 291 5.14 16.20 18.04
CA PHE A 291 4.02 16.19 18.98
C PHE A 291 2.70 16.51 18.28
N ALA A 292 1.59 16.20 18.93
CA ALA A 292 0.25 16.52 18.45
C ALA A 292 -0.60 17.04 19.61
N PRO A 293 -1.63 17.87 19.36
CA PRO A 293 -2.60 18.22 20.39
C PRO A 293 -3.44 17.00 20.80
N ILE A 294 -3.70 16.82 22.09
CA ILE A 294 -4.42 15.65 22.64
C ILE A 294 -5.77 15.46 21.95
N GLY A 295 -6.59 16.50 21.91
CA GLY A 295 -7.92 16.46 21.32
C GLY A 295 -7.98 16.84 19.85
N GLY A 296 -6.88 17.32 19.25
CA GLY A 296 -6.90 17.99 17.94
C GLY A 296 -6.94 19.52 18.04
N GLU A 297 -7.20 20.16 16.90
CA GLU A 297 -7.38 21.62 16.80
C GLU A 297 -8.86 21.96 16.62
N VAL A 298 -9.33 22.97 17.36
CA VAL A 298 -10.67 23.58 17.22
C VAL A 298 -10.51 24.92 16.54
N ALA A 299 -11.26 25.16 15.47
CA ALA A 299 -11.32 26.48 14.86
C ALA A 299 -12.41 27.34 15.53
N VAL A 300 -12.10 28.60 15.76
CA VAL A 300 -12.96 29.61 16.35
C VAL A 300 -12.89 30.84 15.46
N GLU A 301 -14.01 31.20 14.86
CA GLU A 301 -14.10 32.43 14.08
C GLU A 301 -14.54 33.59 14.99
N ILE A 302 -13.62 34.50 15.29
CA ILE A 302 -13.92 35.71 16.07
C ILE A 302 -14.61 36.72 15.14
N LYS A 303 -15.93 36.81 15.27
CA LYS A 303 -16.77 37.74 14.49
C LYS A 303 -16.72 39.13 15.10
N ILE A 304 -16.24 40.11 14.33
CA ILE A 304 -16.12 41.52 14.72
C ILE A 304 -17.28 42.30 14.09
N LYS A 305 -17.96 43.13 14.89
CA LYS A 305 -19.09 43.98 14.52
C LYS A 305 -18.75 45.47 14.64
N ASP A 306 -19.62 46.30 14.07
CA ASP A 306 -19.59 47.74 14.28
C ASP A 306 -19.89 48.08 15.75
N GLY A 307 -18.99 48.82 16.39
CA GLY A 307 -19.07 49.18 17.81
C GLY A 307 -18.08 48.44 18.72
N ASP A 308 -17.44 47.37 18.23
CA ASP A 308 -16.45 46.62 19.00
C ASP A 308 -15.15 47.42 19.21
N THR A 309 -14.96 47.91 20.43
CA THR A 309 -13.73 48.64 20.82
C THR A 309 -12.60 47.71 21.27
N LYS A 310 -12.94 46.48 21.71
CA LYS A 310 -12.02 45.46 22.22
C LYS A 310 -12.44 44.07 21.72
N LEU A 311 -11.48 43.14 21.62
CA LEU A 311 -11.77 41.76 21.20
C LEU A 311 -12.37 40.90 22.31
N GLY A 312 -12.24 41.31 23.57
CA GLY A 312 -12.80 40.59 24.71
C GLY A 312 -11.96 39.43 25.24
N PHE A 313 -10.69 39.32 24.86
CA PHE A 313 -9.76 38.35 25.43
C PHE A 313 -8.33 38.90 25.45
N ALA A 314 -7.50 38.34 26.31
CA ALA A 314 -6.07 38.61 26.38
C ALA A 314 -5.26 37.34 26.07
N ILE A 315 -4.08 37.55 25.50
CA ILE A 315 -3.12 36.48 25.23
C ILE A 315 -1.87 36.65 26.09
N GLY A 316 -1.18 35.55 26.33
CA GLY A 316 0.12 35.53 26.99
C GLY A 316 0.99 34.41 26.43
N ARG A 317 2.26 34.41 26.83
CA ARG A 317 3.23 33.40 26.44
C ARG A 317 3.65 32.59 27.66
N THR A 318 3.70 31.27 27.52
CA THR A 318 4.24 30.34 28.51
C THR A 318 5.77 30.39 28.54
N GLN A 319 6.41 29.73 29.52
CA GLN A 319 7.87 29.63 29.54
C GLN A 319 8.38 28.74 28.39
N GLU A 320 7.58 27.77 27.99
CA GLU A 320 7.85 26.80 26.92
C GLU A 320 7.61 27.38 25.53
N GLY A 321 7.13 28.64 25.44
CA GLY A 321 7.00 29.38 24.18
C GLY A 321 5.64 29.29 23.49
N PHE A 322 4.65 28.64 24.11
CA PHE A 322 3.28 28.60 23.59
C PHE A 322 2.51 29.89 23.86
N ILE A 323 1.72 30.33 22.88
CA ILE A 323 0.75 31.40 23.04
C ILE A 323 -0.54 30.81 23.61
N GLN A 324 -1.09 31.42 24.64
CA GLN A 324 -2.32 31.00 25.29
C GLN A 324 -3.28 32.16 25.49
N VAL A 325 -4.57 31.86 25.58
CA VAL A 325 -5.56 32.81 26.09
C VAL A 325 -5.44 32.86 27.61
N THR A 326 -5.12 34.03 28.16
CA THR A 326 -4.90 34.21 29.60
C THR A 326 -6.16 34.64 30.33
N SER A 327 -7.04 35.38 29.66
CA SER A 327 -8.35 35.80 30.19
C SER A 327 -9.32 36.09 29.06
N VAL A 328 -10.60 35.97 29.36
CA VAL A 328 -11.73 36.34 28.48
C VAL A 328 -12.68 37.20 29.31
N LEU A 329 -13.24 38.26 28.72
CA LEU A 329 -14.27 39.08 29.36
C LEU A 329 -15.50 38.21 29.68
N GLY A 330 -16.24 38.61 30.71
CA GLY A 330 -17.38 37.84 31.22
C GLY A 330 -18.46 37.60 30.16
N VAL A 331 -19.26 36.55 30.36
CA VAL A 331 -20.34 36.16 29.44
C VAL A 331 -21.43 37.23 29.31
N GLU A 332 -21.53 38.13 30.30
CA GLU A 332 -22.49 39.24 30.33
C GLU A 332 -22.14 40.38 29.36
N GLU A 333 -20.91 40.43 28.86
CA GLU A 333 -20.45 41.45 27.90
C GLU A 333 -20.49 40.85 26.47
N ASP A 334 -21.27 41.47 25.55
CA ASP A 334 -21.34 41.06 24.12
C ASP A 334 -20.05 41.44 23.39
N SER A 335 -18.96 40.77 23.75
CA SER A 335 -17.65 40.94 23.12
C SER A 335 -17.45 39.95 21.96
N PRO A 336 -16.53 40.24 21.01
CA PRO A 336 -16.14 39.32 19.94
C PRO A 336 -15.74 37.93 20.45
N ALA A 337 -15.05 37.84 21.58
CA ALA A 337 -14.68 36.56 22.19
C ALA A 337 -15.90 35.77 22.69
N THR A 338 -16.78 36.41 23.45
CA THR A 338 -17.96 35.78 24.06
C THR A 338 -18.89 35.24 22.98
N ARG A 339 -19.21 36.06 21.99
CA ARG A 339 -20.15 35.70 20.90
C ARG A 339 -19.64 34.62 19.97
N SER A 340 -18.34 34.36 19.98
CA SER A 340 -17.68 33.34 19.17
C SER A 340 -17.44 32.04 19.94
N GLY A 341 -17.92 31.94 21.19
CA GLY A 341 -17.79 30.75 22.03
C GLY A 341 -16.43 30.60 22.71
N LEU A 342 -15.51 31.57 22.56
CA LEU A 342 -14.17 31.50 23.15
C LEU A 342 -14.22 31.51 24.68
N SER A 343 -15.21 32.19 25.27
CA SER A 343 -15.44 32.20 26.72
C SER A 343 -15.80 30.82 27.27
N SER A 344 -16.64 30.05 26.55
CA SER A 344 -16.99 28.67 26.92
C SER A 344 -15.77 27.76 26.85
N LEU A 345 -15.02 27.81 25.75
CA LEU A 345 -13.80 27.04 25.58
C LEU A 345 -12.76 27.35 26.66
N TYR A 346 -12.58 28.63 26.99
CA TYR A 346 -11.66 29.04 28.05
C TYR A 346 -12.12 28.54 29.43
N ALA A 347 -13.42 28.62 29.73
CA ALA A 347 -13.98 28.13 30.99
C ALA A 347 -13.83 26.61 31.14
N GLU A 348 -14.08 25.86 30.08
CA GLU A 348 -13.92 24.40 30.06
C GLU A 348 -12.44 23.98 30.16
N ALA A 349 -11.54 24.65 29.44
CA ALA A 349 -10.09 24.43 29.58
C ALA A 349 -9.64 24.60 31.03
N LYS A 350 -10.09 25.70 31.66
CA LYS A 350 -9.79 26.01 33.06
C LYS A 350 -10.38 24.96 34.01
N LYS A 351 -11.61 24.49 33.77
CA LYS A 351 -12.24 23.39 34.53
C LYS A 351 -11.45 22.09 34.42
N ALA A 352 -10.91 21.81 33.23
CA ALA A 352 -10.02 20.67 32.97
C ALA A 352 -8.58 20.87 33.45
N ARG A 353 -8.26 22.03 34.04
CA ARG A 353 -6.89 22.44 34.45
C ARG A 353 -5.90 22.40 33.28
N LYS A 354 -6.35 22.78 32.09
CA LYS A 354 -5.54 22.89 30.86
C LYS A 354 -5.48 24.32 30.37
N LEU A 355 -4.43 24.62 29.62
CA LEU A 355 -4.26 25.91 28.97
C LEU A 355 -5.01 25.92 27.63
N LEU A 356 -5.67 27.03 27.32
CA LEU A 356 -6.26 27.25 25.99
C LEU A 356 -5.17 27.81 25.05
N VAL A 357 -4.39 26.90 24.47
CA VAL A 357 -3.25 27.22 23.60
C VAL A 357 -3.74 27.62 22.21
N VAL A 358 -3.25 28.75 21.70
CA VAL A 358 -3.48 29.22 20.34
C VAL A 358 -2.43 28.58 19.42
N SER A 359 -2.88 27.78 18.48
CA SER A 359 -2.01 27.10 17.51
C SER A 359 -1.83 27.91 16.24
N ARG A 360 -2.88 28.63 15.79
CA ARG A 360 -2.86 29.40 14.53
C ARG A 360 -3.69 30.68 14.60
N ILE A 361 -3.25 31.68 13.86
CA ILE A 361 -3.97 32.95 13.64
C ILE A 361 -4.00 33.25 12.14
N SER A 362 -5.19 33.26 11.55
CA SER A 362 -5.39 33.40 10.11
C SER A 362 -4.65 32.30 9.33
N ASN A 363 -4.80 31.05 9.79
CA ASN A 363 -4.14 29.83 9.29
C ASN A 363 -2.60 29.79 9.39
N GLN A 364 -1.95 30.84 9.89
CA GLN A 364 -0.51 30.85 10.17
C GLN A 364 -0.24 30.22 11.54
N LYS A 365 0.65 29.22 11.60
CA LYS A 365 1.07 28.58 12.85
C LYS A 365 1.80 29.59 13.75
N VAL A 366 1.48 29.59 15.04
CA VAL A 366 2.08 30.47 16.07
C VAL A 366 2.70 29.71 17.24
N LEU A 367 3.09 28.46 17.00
CA LEU A 367 3.69 27.54 17.99
C LEU A 367 5.21 27.70 18.05
N PRO A 368 5.89 27.35 19.15
CA PRO A 368 7.35 27.30 19.20
C PRO A 368 7.90 26.26 18.20
N TRP A 369 9.02 26.57 17.55
CA TRP A 369 9.52 25.75 16.43
C TRP A 369 11.01 25.38 16.50
N MET A 370 11.81 26.05 17.33
CA MET A 370 13.22 25.71 17.50
C MET A 370 13.74 26.08 18.88
N VAL A 371 14.73 25.36 19.39
CA VAL A 371 15.54 25.73 20.55
C VAL A 371 17.00 25.87 20.11
N SER A 372 17.59 27.02 20.38
CA SER A 372 18.95 27.35 19.95
C SER A 372 20.03 26.62 20.78
N PRO A 373 21.31 26.67 20.34
CA PRO A 373 22.43 26.16 21.12
C PRO A 373 22.58 26.82 22.49
N GLU A 374 22.15 28.08 22.63
CA GLU A 374 22.17 28.82 23.90
C GLU A 374 21.00 28.44 24.82
N GLY A 375 20.09 27.59 24.35
CA GLY A 375 18.89 27.20 25.10
C GLY A 375 17.66 28.07 24.86
N ALA A 376 17.73 29.08 24.00
CA ALA A 376 16.62 29.99 23.75
C ALA A 376 15.55 29.33 22.86
N ILE A 377 14.29 29.42 23.26
CA ILE A 377 13.15 28.91 22.48
C ILE A 377 12.70 29.98 21.47
N ARG A 378 12.80 29.67 20.18
CA ARG A 378 12.22 30.47 19.10
C ARG A 378 10.71 30.26 19.03
N CYS A 379 10.01 31.35 19.28
CA CYS A 379 8.56 31.45 19.33
C CYS A 379 8.13 32.87 18.90
N TYR A 380 6.83 33.08 18.71
CA TYR A 380 6.29 34.40 18.36
C TYR A 380 6.20 35.29 19.60
N ASP A 381 6.43 36.59 19.41
CA ASP A 381 6.25 37.58 20.47
C ASP A 381 4.79 38.03 20.57
N THR A 382 4.35 38.37 21.79
CA THR A 382 2.96 38.76 22.04
C THR A 382 2.63 40.14 21.49
N VAL A 383 3.61 41.00 21.19
CA VAL A 383 3.41 42.34 20.67
C VAL A 383 2.98 42.26 19.21
N SER A 384 3.73 41.56 18.37
CA SER A 384 3.42 41.33 16.95
C SER A 384 2.06 40.62 16.78
N ILE A 385 1.76 39.64 17.64
CA ILE A 385 0.44 38.99 17.63
C ILE A 385 -0.66 39.98 17.99
N SER A 386 -0.48 40.77 19.06
CA SER A 386 -1.47 41.76 19.48
C SER A 386 -1.69 42.83 18.42
N GLN A 387 -0.64 43.24 17.70
CA GLN A 387 -0.74 44.13 16.55
C GLN A 387 -1.58 43.51 15.43
N LYS A 388 -1.31 42.26 15.05
CA LYS A 388 -2.10 41.54 14.03
C LYS A 388 -3.57 41.42 14.41
N LEU A 389 -3.86 41.05 15.66
CA LEU A 389 -5.24 40.97 16.18
C LEU A 389 -5.92 42.34 16.20
N SER A 390 -5.18 43.39 16.54
CA SER A 390 -5.70 44.77 16.50
C SER A 390 -6.00 45.23 15.08
N LEU A 391 -5.18 44.85 14.09
CA LEU A 391 -5.44 45.14 12.68
C LEU A 391 -6.74 44.49 12.22
N HIS A 392 -6.97 43.21 12.53
CA HIS A 392 -8.25 42.54 12.26
C HIS A 392 -9.44 43.29 12.86
N ARG A 393 -9.34 43.75 14.11
CA ARG A 393 -10.38 44.58 14.75
C ARG A 393 -10.62 45.88 13.97
N HIS A 394 -9.57 46.60 13.60
CA HIS A 394 -9.69 47.89 12.90
C HIS A 394 -10.21 47.75 11.47
N THR A 395 -9.86 46.66 10.78
CA THR A 395 -10.35 46.36 9.43
C THR A 395 -11.68 45.62 9.43
N LYS A 396 -12.18 45.23 10.61
CA LYS A 396 -13.43 44.46 10.81
C LYS A 396 -13.43 43.11 10.09
N VAL A 397 -12.24 42.59 9.79
CA VAL A 397 -12.08 41.26 9.16
C VAL A 397 -12.10 40.20 10.26
N PRO A 398 -13.00 39.20 10.19
CA PRO A 398 -13.05 38.12 11.18
C PRO A 398 -11.68 37.47 11.39
N ILE A 399 -11.42 37.04 12.63
CA ILE A 399 -10.16 36.35 12.96
C ILE A 399 -10.43 34.85 12.96
N SER A 400 -9.79 34.11 12.07
CA SER A 400 -9.71 32.66 12.18
C SER A 400 -8.66 32.30 13.23
N LEU A 401 -9.11 31.86 14.40
CA LEU A 401 -8.27 31.42 15.51
C LEU A 401 -8.37 29.90 15.62
N HIS A 402 -7.23 29.20 15.73
CA HIS A 402 -7.23 27.77 16.06
C HIS A 402 -6.62 27.57 17.43
N VAL A 403 -7.27 26.73 18.23
CA VAL A 403 -6.85 26.41 19.60
C VAL A 403 -6.74 24.90 19.79
N PHE A 404 -5.86 24.47 20.70
CA PHE A 404 -5.78 23.06 21.05
C PHE A 404 -6.95 22.63 21.92
N ALA A 405 -7.57 21.51 21.56
CA ALA A 405 -8.53 20.83 22.41
C ALA A 405 -7.81 19.91 23.41
N TRP A 406 -8.29 19.90 24.66
CA TRP A 406 -7.80 19.00 25.71
C TRP A 406 -8.43 17.60 25.66
N ASP A 407 -9.48 17.42 24.86
CA ASP A 407 -10.15 16.14 24.63
C ASP A 407 -10.77 16.12 23.22
N GLN A 408 -10.93 14.92 22.67
CA GLN A 408 -11.40 14.67 21.31
C GLN A 408 -12.87 15.09 21.12
N GLU A 409 -13.72 14.93 22.14
CA GLU A 409 -15.13 15.37 22.08
C GLU A 409 -15.25 16.88 21.84
N VAL A 410 -14.39 17.67 22.50
CA VAL A 410 -14.35 19.13 22.33
C VAL A 410 -13.97 19.50 20.90
N ALA A 411 -13.03 18.79 20.29
CA ALA A 411 -12.66 19.00 18.90
C ALA A 411 -13.76 18.61 17.92
N MET A 412 -14.45 17.49 18.17
CA MET A 412 -15.57 17.06 17.33
C MET A 412 -16.72 18.06 17.38
N LEU A 413 -17.11 18.51 18.57
CA LEU A 413 -18.17 19.52 18.76
C LEU A 413 -17.79 20.87 18.14
N GLY A 414 -16.56 21.30 18.33
CA GLY A 414 -16.05 22.54 17.74
C GLY A 414 -16.10 22.51 16.20
N ASN A 415 -15.70 21.39 15.60
CA ASN A 415 -15.61 21.27 14.13
C ASN A 415 -16.96 20.93 13.46
N ALA A 416 -17.89 20.28 14.16
CA ALA A 416 -19.25 20.00 13.66
C ALA A 416 -20.06 21.30 13.43
N ASN A 417 -19.89 22.29 14.30
CA ASN A 417 -20.54 23.60 14.20
C ASN A 417 -20.06 24.41 12.98
N LEU A 418 -18.82 24.19 12.52
CA LEU A 418 -18.24 24.84 11.34
C LEU A 418 -18.61 24.13 10.03
N ARG A 419 -18.65 22.79 10.02
CA ARG A 419 -19.10 22.01 8.85
C ARG A 419 -20.57 22.30 8.50
N SER A 420 -21.37 22.68 9.48
CA SER A 420 -22.76 23.13 9.28
C SER A 420 -22.88 24.58 8.77
N GLN A 421 -21.79 25.37 8.85
CA GLN A 421 -21.74 26.78 8.40
C GLN A 421 -21.00 26.96 7.07
N THR A 422 -20.31 25.94 6.55
CA THR A 422 -19.78 25.95 5.18
C THR A 422 -20.92 25.76 4.18
N TYR A 423 -21.16 26.82 3.41
CA TYR A 423 -22.06 26.89 2.26
C TYR A 423 -21.95 25.68 1.32
N ALA A 424 -23.09 25.38 0.67
CA ALA A 424 -23.24 24.46 -0.45
C ALA A 424 -22.07 24.52 -1.45
N PRO A 425 -21.72 23.40 -2.11
CA PRO A 425 -20.57 23.36 -2.99
C PRO A 425 -20.71 24.44 -4.06
N VAL A 426 -19.79 25.41 -4.04
CA VAL A 426 -19.60 26.28 -5.20
C VAL A 426 -19.17 25.36 -6.32
N VAL A 427 -20.06 25.15 -7.29
CA VAL A 427 -19.71 24.56 -8.58
C VAL A 427 -18.69 25.50 -9.21
N SER A 428 -17.40 25.19 -9.04
CA SER A 428 -16.35 25.81 -9.84
C SER A 428 -16.62 25.41 -11.29
N GLN A 429 -17.20 26.33 -12.05
CA GLN A 429 -17.23 26.22 -13.50
C GLN A 429 -15.79 26.15 -13.98
N LEU A 430 -15.46 25.02 -14.59
CA LEU A 430 -14.20 24.78 -15.29
C LEU A 430 -13.98 25.92 -16.31
N PRO A 431 -12.79 26.55 -16.38
CA PRO A 431 -12.50 27.50 -17.45
C PRO A 431 -12.56 26.76 -18.78
N LYS A 432 -13.26 27.33 -19.76
CA LYS A 432 -13.25 26.83 -21.14
C LYS A 432 -11.82 26.86 -21.66
N GLU A 433 -11.32 25.70 -22.10
CA GLU A 433 -10.04 25.55 -22.77
C GLU A 433 -9.90 26.59 -23.89
N THR A 434 -8.92 27.49 -23.74
CA THR A 434 -8.52 28.38 -24.83
C THR A 434 -7.40 27.68 -25.58
N GLN A 435 -7.70 27.28 -26.82
CA GLN A 435 -6.74 26.73 -27.76
C GLN A 435 -5.68 27.79 -28.10
N THR A 436 -4.49 27.70 -27.52
CA THR A 436 -3.28 28.39 -28.01
C THR A 436 -2.04 27.61 -27.61
N ALA A 437 -1.78 26.51 -28.31
CA ALA A 437 -0.47 25.86 -28.33
C ALA A 437 -0.17 25.38 -29.76
N HIS A 438 -0.13 26.32 -30.70
CA HIS A 438 0.46 26.13 -32.02
C HIS A 438 1.20 27.42 -32.37
N LEU A 439 2.51 27.46 -32.10
CA LEU A 439 3.56 28.29 -32.72
C LEU A 439 4.65 28.61 -31.70
N ALA A 440 5.62 27.70 -31.52
CA ALA A 440 7.00 28.06 -31.18
C ALA A 440 7.93 26.84 -31.18
N THR A 441 8.16 26.22 -32.34
CA THR A 441 9.43 25.52 -32.61
C THR A 441 9.61 25.32 -34.11
N ALA A 442 9.87 26.43 -34.79
CA ALA A 442 10.49 26.43 -36.10
C ALA A 442 11.77 27.26 -35.99
N ASN A 443 12.89 26.59 -35.70
CA ASN A 443 14.18 26.77 -36.38
C ASN A 443 15.35 26.19 -35.57
N ALA A 444 16.30 25.62 -36.32
CA ALA A 444 17.65 25.18 -35.95
C ALA A 444 17.79 23.81 -35.24
N ASN A 445 17.93 22.73 -36.00
CA ASN A 445 19.23 22.37 -36.57
C ASN A 445 19.14 21.17 -37.53
N ARG A 446 19.73 21.36 -38.72
CA ARG A 446 20.08 20.32 -39.69
C ARG A 446 21.27 19.51 -39.15
N GLY A 447 21.24 18.19 -39.32
CA GLY A 447 22.49 17.41 -39.39
C GLY A 447 22.43 15.95 -38.94
N ARG A 448 21.98 15.08 -39.84
CA ARG A 448 22.55 13.75 -40.17
C ARG A 448 22.39 12.53 -39.22
N GLU A 449 21.63 11.55 -39.75
CA GLU A 449 21.88 10.09 -39.82
C GLU A 449 22.31 9.33 -38.55
N ASN A 450 21.46 8.44 -37.99
CA ASN A 450 21.43 7.00 -38.36
C ASN A 450 20.45 6.19 -37.44
N ASP A 451 19.77 5.23 -38.06
CA ASP A 451 19.14 3.97 -37.59
C ASP A 451 18.55 3.76 -36.17
N GLY A 452 17.36 3.13 -36.12
CA GLY A 452 17.02 2.16 -35.07
C GLY A 452 15.70 2.33 -34.29
N SER A 453 14.66 1.59 -34.72
CA SER A 453 13.57 0.97 -33.92
C SER A 453 12.67 1.81 -32.99
N MET A 454 11.48 2.13 -33.51
CA MET A 454 10.14 1.73 -33.04
C MET A 454 9.94 1.36 -31.54
N PHE A 455 9.28 2.24 -30.78
CA PHE A 455 8.42 1.87 -29.64
C PHE A 455 7.21 2.82 -29.55
N GLY A 456 6.13 2.45 -30.24
CA GLY A 456 4.79 2.93 -29.93
C GLY A 456 4.07 1.87 -29.12
N VAL A 457 4.01 2.03 -27.80
CA VAL A 457 3.18 1.19 -26.93
C VAL A 457 1.91 1.96 -26.60
N GLY A 458 0.91 1.80 -27.46
CA GLY A 458 -0.47 1.86 -27.04
C GLY A 458 -0.96 0.43 -26.89
N ARG A 459 -1.30 0.01 -25.67
CA ARG A 459 -2.15 -1.18 -25.47
C ARG A 459 -3.10 -0.91 -24.33
N ASP A 460 -4.34 -0.79 -24.73
CA ASP A 460 -5.51 -0.76 -23.88
C ASP A 460 -6.17 -2.16 -23.91
N THR A 461 -6.70 -2.55 -22.76
CA THR A 461 -7.60 -3.68 -22.43
C THR A 461 -7.14 -5.14 -22.62
N ALA A 462 -7.10 -5.88 -21.51
CA ALA A 462 -7.76 -7.19 -21.35
C ALA A 462 -7.70 -7.66 -19.88
N GLY A 463 -8.87 -7.97 -19.28
CA GLY A 463 -8.96 -8.89 -18.13
C GLY A 463 -9.67 -8.38 -16.87
N GLU A 464 -10.96 -8.03 -16.97
CA GLU A 464 -11.87 -8.01 -15.82
C GLU A 464 -12.18 -9.43 -15.30
N GLU A 465 -11.17 -10.23 -14.96
CA GLU A 465 -11.35 -11.49 -14.21
C GLU A 465 -10.23 -11.63 -13.19
N SER A 466 -10.16 -10.65 -12.28
CA SER A 466 -9.49 -10.83 -10.99
C SER A 466 -10.22 -11.90 -10.20
N PHE A 467 -9.49 -12.85 -9.62
CA PHE A 467 -10.01 -13.87 -8.70
C PHE A 467 -10.93 -13.22 -7.67
N ARG A 468 -12.25 -13.28 -7.89
CA ARG A 468 -13.23 -12.90 -6.88
C ARG A 468 -13.23 -14.03 -5.86
N PHE A 469 -12.63 -13.78 -4.70
CA PHE A 469 -12.92 -14.60 -3.52
C PHE A 469 -14.44 -14.63 -3.37
N HIS A 470 -15.03 -15.81 -3.56
CA HIS A 470 -16.43 -16.01 -3.27
C HIS A 470 -16.62 -15.66 -1.79
N ASN A 471 -17.60 -14.79 -1.57
CA ASN A 471 -17.99 -14.19 -0.30
C ASN A 471 -17.91 -15.21 0.85
N PHE A 472 -16.83 -15.17 1.65
CA PHE A 472 -16.81 -15.86 2.92
C PHE A 472 -17.71 -15.07 3.86
N SER A 473 -19.01 -15.40 3.88
CA SER A 473 -19.89 -14.98 4.96
C SER A 473 -19.40 -15.65 6.24
N VAL A 474 -18.48 -15.01 6.95
CA VAL A 474 -18.09 -15.41 8.29
C VAL A 474 -19.22 -14.96 9.23
N PRO A 475 -19.95 -15.87 9.89
CA PRO A 475 -20.88 -15.46 10.93
C PRO A 475 -20.08 -15.10 12.17
N ASN A 476 -20.39 -13.92 12.72
CA ASN A 476 -20.09 -13.45 14.08
C ASN A 476 -18.73 -12.80 14.37
N ASN A 477 -18.78 -11.46 14.36
CA ASN A 477 -18.24 -10.51 15.35
C ASN A 477 -17.58 -11.15 16.59
N TRP A 478 -16.26 -11.01 16.71
CA TRP A 478 -15.61 -10.93 18.02
C TRP A 478 -14.82 -9.62 18.09
N VAL A 479 -15.03 -8.96 19.24
CA VAL A 479 -14.63 -7.62 19.69
C VAL A 479 -13.13 -7.34 19.58
#